data_AF-A0A9D4I6T3-F1
#
_entry.id   AF-A0A9D4I6T3-F1
#
_cell.length_a   1.000
_cell.length_b   1.000
_cell.length_c   1.000
_cell.angle_alpha   90.00
_cell.angle_beta   90.00
_cell.angle_gamma   90.00
#
_symmetry.space_group_name_H-M   'P 1'
#
loop_
_entity.id
_entity.type
_entity.pdbx_description
1 polymer ?
#
loop_
_entity_poly.entity_id
_entity_poly.type
_entity_poly.pdbx_seq_one_letter_code
_entity_poly.pdbx_strand_id
1 'polypeptide(L)'
;MSENSVKTNGSGDSIVSKEYRWVAEFLAGPGGYLEKAEIVSDWFPNRQTATDDAWSRANSEVSDYPFSRGRILKLIVEDKNGSVVELSNAMNVTSRR
;
A
#
# COMPACT_ATOMS: atom_id res chain seq x y z
N MET A 1 36.56 30.83 -34.39
CA MET A 1 35.45 30.82 -33.42
C MET A 1 34.99 29.38 -33.33
N SER A 2 35.33 28.70 -32.24
CA SER A 2 35.04 27.28 -32.06
C SER A 2 33.74 27.14 -31.28
N GLU A 3 32.72 26.56 -31.91
CA GLU A 3 31.43 26.30 -31.29
C GLU A 3 31.59 25.17 -30.25
N ASN A 4 31.59 25.55 -28.97
CA ASN A 4 31.53 24.60 -27.87
C ASN A 4 30.12 23.99 -27.82
N SER A 5 30.01 22.75 -28.30
CA SER A 5 28.81 21.93 -28.13
C SER A 5 28.61 21.63 -26.63
N VAL A 6 27.63 22.27 -26.02
CA VAL A 6 27.14 21.96 -24.68
C VAL A 6 26.47 20.59 -24.75
N LYS A 7 27.13 19.56 -24.20
CA LYS A 7 26.46 18.29 -23.86
C LYS A 7 25.49 18.59 -22.72
N THR A 8 24.20 18.68 -23.04
CA THR A 8 23.14 18.60 -22.05
C THR A 8 23.14 17.17 -21.50
N ASN A 9 23.60 17.02 -20.26
CA ASN A 9 23.40 15.78 -19.52
C ASN A 9 21.88 15.61 -19.39
N GLY A 10 21.35 14.63 -20.13
CA GLY A 10 19.96 14.21 -20.01
C GLY A 10 19.67 13.91 -18.55
N SER A 11 18.67 14.58 -18.01
CA SER A 11 18.02 14.24 -16.76
C SER A 11 17.71 12.75 -16.81
N GLY A 12 18.48 11.96 -16.06
CA GLY A 12 18.21 10.55 -15.88
C GLY A 12 16.89 10.44 -15.16
N ASP A 13 15.82 10.21 -15.91
CA ASP A 13 14.62 9.57 -15.41
C ASP A 13 15.07 8.23 -14.86
N SER A 14 15.46 8.24 -13.59
CA SER A 14 15.62 7.05 -12.80
C SER A 14 14.22 6.47 -12.79
N ILE A 15 13.96 5.47 -13.64
CA ILE A 15 12.70 4.74 -13.62
C ILE A 15 12.59 4.24 -12.19
N VAL A 16 11.78 4.92 -11.38
CA VAL A 16 11.64 4.55 -9.98
C VAL A 16 10.82 3.28 -10.01
N SER A 17 11.53 2.15 -9.89
CA SER A 17 10.89 0.84 -9.93
C SER A 17 9.87 0.79 -8.79
N LYS A 18 8.62 0.50 -9.13
CA LYS A 18 7.55 0.33 -8.15
C LYS A 18 7.60 -1.11 -7.66
N GLU A 19 8.04 -1.27 -6.42
CA GLU A 19 8.41 -2.59 -5.89
C GLU A 19 7.66 -2.97 -4.62
N TYR A 20 6.82 -2.09 -4.07
CA TYR A 20 6.12 -2.35 -2.80
C TYR A 20 4.63 -2.08 -2.93
N ARG A 21 3.79 -2.84 -2.24
CA ARG A 21 2.36 -2.54 -2.10
C ARG A 21 1.87 -2.98 -0.73
N TRP A 22 0.70 -2.51 -0.34
CA TRP A 22 0.06 -2.95 0.89
C TRP A 22 -1.16 -3.82 0.60
N VAL A 23 -1.42 -4.73 1.53
CA VAL A 23 -2.52 -5.68 1.45
C VAL A 23 -3.27 -5.66 2.79
N ALA A 24 -4.58 -5.45 2.72
CA ALA A 24 -5.47 -5.47 3.88
C ALA A 24 -6.43 -6.67 3.79
N GLU A 25 -6.32 -7.61 4.72
CA GLU A 25 -7.27 -8.71 4.90
C GLU A 25 -8.33 -8.33 5.95
N PHE A 26 -9.59 -8.64 5.67
CA PHE A 26 -10.73 -8.31 6.54
C PHE A 26 -11.89 -9.29 6.33
N LEU A 27 -13.00 -9.10 7.05
CA LEU A 27 -14.22 -9.90 6.87
C LEU A 27 -15.30 -9.09 6.15
N ALA A 28 -15.90 -9.70 5.14
CA ALA A 28 -17.05 -9.17 4.43
C ALA A 28 -18.07 -10.28 4.15
N GLY A 29 -19.33 -9.92 3.93
CA GLY A 29 -20.35 -10.86 3.45
C GLY A 29 -21.78 -10.50 3.88
N PRO A 30 -22.79 -10.77 3.02
CA PRO A 30 -24.18 -10.43 3.30
C PRO A 30 -24.84 -11.44 4.25
N GLY A 31 -25.88 -10.99 4.96
CA GLY A 31 -26.92 -11.88 5.51
C GLY A 31 -26.47 -12.96 6.48
N GLY A 32 -25.40 -12.73 7.26
CA GLY A 32 -24.90 -13.68 8.26
C GLY A 32 -23.81 -14.64 7.76
N TYR A 33 -23.50 -14.62 6.47
CA TYR A 33 -22.33 -15.28 5.91
C TYR A 33 -21.15 -14.31 5.95
N LEU A 34 -20.00 -14.79 6.44
CA LEU A 34 -18.76 -14.03 6.52
C LEU A 34 -17.66 -14.82 5.82
N GLU A 35 -16.94 -14.15 4.95
CA GLU A 35 -15.75 -14.66 4.31
C GLU A 35 -14.59 -13.69 4.49
N LYS A 36 -13.38 -14.21 4.26
CA LYS A 36 -12.19 -13.38 4.19
C LYS A 36 -12.19 -12.65 2.86
N ALA A 37 -12.04 -11.35 2.91
CA ALA A 37 -11.84 -10.49 1.76
C ALA A 37 -10.48 -9.79 1.87
N GLU A 38 -9.99 -9.31 0.74
CA GLU A 38 -8.69 -8.65 0.63
C GLU A 38 -8.82 -7.41 -0.26
N ILE A 39 -8.16 -6.33 0.14
CA ILE A 39 -7.88 -5.17 -0.70
C ILE A 39 -6.37 -5.08 -0.90
N VAL A 40 -5.98 -4.84 -2.14
CA VAL A 40 -4.59 -4.71 -2.57
C VAL A 40 -4.42 -3.36 -3.22
N SER A 41 -3.43 -2.60 -2.77
CA SER A 41 -3.12 -1.30 -3.37
C SER A 41 -2.28 -1.40 -4.63
N ASP A 42 -2.15 -0.25 -5.30
CA ASP A 42 -1.17 -0.05 -6.35
C ASP A 42 0.27 -0.23 -5.85
N TRP A 43 1.19 -0.41 -6.80
CA TRP A 43 2.62 -0.48 -6.48
C TRP A 43 3.22 0.92 -6.24
N PHE A 44 4.07 1.00 -5.23
CA PHE A 44 4.79 2.17 -4.75
C PHE A 44 6.30 2.01 -4.97
N PRO A 45 7.01 3.13 -5.14
CA PRO A 45 8.45 3.14 -5.38
C PRO A 45 9.31 2.65 -4.22
N ASN A 46 8.80 2.74 -2.99
CA ASN A 46 9.53 2.35 -1.80
C ASN A 46 8.57 1.91 -0.68
N ARG A 47 9.12 1.15 0.27
CA ARG A 47 8.39 0.63 1.43
C ARG A 47 7.69 1.72 2.23
N GLN A 48 8.37 2.83 2.52
CA GLN A 48 7.82 3.89 3.37
C GLN A 48 6.55 4.49 2.75
N THR A 49 6.56 4.78 1.44
CA THR A 49 5.38 5.31 0.75
C THR A 49 4.22 4.31 0.76
N ALA A 50 4.48 3.01 0.58
CA ALA A 50 3.45 1.98 0.71
C ALA A 50 2.89 1.92 2.14
N THR A 51 3.76 1.99 3.16
CA THR A 51 3.37 2.01 4.57
C THR A 51 2.50 3.23 4.87
N ASP A 52 2.94 4.44 4.49
CA ASP A 52 2.20 5.69 4.72
C ASP A 52 0.82 5.67 4.06
N ASP A 53 0.73 5.17 2.83
CA ASP A 53 -0.53 5.00 2.12
C ASP A 53 -1.44 3.99 2.83
N ALA A 54 -0.89 2.86 3.28
CA ALA A 54 -1.64 1.85 4.04
C ALA A 54 -2.26 2.44 5.31
N TRP A 55 -1.50 3.21 6.10
CA TRP A 55 -2.00 3.86 7.32
C TRP A 55 -3.08 4.89 7.04
N SER A 56 -2.97 5.59 5.91
CA SER A 56 -3.92 6.63 5.50
C SER A 56 -5.22 6.06 4.93
N ARG A 57 -5.14 5.00 4.11
CA ARG A 57 -6.25 4.59 3.24
C ARG A 57 -6.87 3.25 3.61
N ALA A 58 -6.13 2.29 4.16
CA ALA A 58 -6.63 0.92 4.33
C ALA A 58 -7.92 0.83 5.16
N ASN A 59 -8.06 1.62 6.22
CA ASN A 59 -9.30 1.65 7.02
C ASN A 59 -10.48 2.21 6.25
N SER A 60 -10.28 3.26 5.45
CA SER A 60 -11.34 3.85 4.62
C SER A 60 -11.76 2.85 3.55
N GLU A 61 -10.79 2.29 2.82
CA GLU A 61 -11.07 1.34 1.74
C GLU A 61 -11.78 0.09 2.24
N VAL A 62 -11.39 -0.44 3.42
CA VAL A 62 -12.10 -1.54 4.06
C VAL A 62 -13.49 -1.12 4.53
N SER A 63 -13.69 0.10 5.03
CA SER A 63 -15.01 0.58 5.44
C SER A 63 -15.97 0.77 4.26
N ASP A 64 -15.44 1.17 3.11
CA ASP A 64 -16.19 1.39 1.87
C ASP A 64 -16.47 0.08 1.11
N TYR A 65 -15.80 -1.02 1.47
CA TYR A 65 -15.98 -2.31 0.83
C TYR A 65 -17.38 -2.90 1.10
N PRO A 66 -18.09 -3.42 0.08
CA PRO A 66 -19.43 -3.98 0.24
C PRO A 66 -19.51 -5.05 1.33
N PHE A 67 -20.47 -4.90 2.23
CA PHE A 67 -20.72 -5.82 3.35
C PHE A 67 -19.53 -6.02 4.30
N SER A 68 -18.57 -5.10 4.28
CA SER A 68 -17.45 -5.11 5.22
C SER A 68 -17.91 -4.95 6.66
N ARG A 69 -17.17 -5.58 7.57
CA ARG A 69 -17.32 -5.35 9.02
C ARG A 69 -16.40 -4.25 9.55
N GLY A 70 -15.71 -3.53 8.67
CA GLY A 70 -14.84 -2.38 8.99
C GLY A 70 -13.56 -2.76 9.76
N ARG A 71 -13.36 -4.03 10.10
CA ARG A 71 -12.22 -4.49 10.91
C ARG A 71 -11.19 -5.16 10.02
N ILE A 72 -10.04 -4.50 9.88
CA ILE A 72 -8.83 -5.10 9.34
C ILE A 72 -8.35 -6.21 10.29
N LEU A 73 -8.14 -7.40 9.75
CA LEU A 73 -7.56 -8.55 10.45
C LEU A 73 -6.04 -8.58 10.29
N LYS A 74 -5.54 -8.17 9.13
CA LYS A 74 -4.12 -8.13 8.81
C LYS A 74 -3.85 -7.00 7.82
N LEU A 75 -2.84 -6.19 8.12
CA LEU A 75 -2.31 -5.18 7.22
C LEU A 75 -0.82 -5.45 7.04
N ILE A 76 -0.38 -5.61 5.81
CA ILE A 76 1.02 -5.88 5.49
C ILE A 76 1.49 -4.99 4.36
N VAL A 77 2.80 -4.79 4.31
CA VAL A 77 3.48 -4.31 3.11
C VAL A 77 4.33 -5.46 2.57
N GLU A 78 4.20 -5.71 1.29
CA GLU A 78 4.97 -6.73 0.56
C GLU A 78 5.77 -6.12 -0.58
N ASP A 79 6.87 -6.78 -0.94
CA ASP A 79 7.65 -6.44 -2.12
C ASP A 79 7.09 -7.11 -3.39
N LYS A 80 7.67 -6.79 -4.55
CA LYS A 80 7.31 -7.35 -5.87
C LYS A 80 7.47 -8.87 -5.97
N ASN A 81 8.20 -9.47 -5.05
CA ASN A 81 8.40 -10.91 -4.98
C ASN A 81 7.37 -11.57 -4.03
N GLY A 82 6.44 -10.81 -3.47
CA GLY A 82 5.48 -11.27 -2.47
C GLY A 82 6.09 -11.49 -1.09
N SER A 83 7.31 -10.99 -0.84
CA SER A 83 7.94 -11.09 0.47
C SER A 83 7.35 -10.02 1.38
N VAL A 84 6.83 -10.43 2.53
CA VAL A 84 6.34 -9.50 3.55
C VAL A 84 7.52 -8.74 4.14
N VAL A 85 7.55 -7.42 3.93
CA VAL A 85 8.61 -6.55 4.44
C VAL A 85 8.17 -5.80 5.70
N GLU A 86 6.88 -5.78 6.01
CA GLU A 86 6.33 -5.21 7.24
C GLU A 86 5.08 -5.95 7.72
N LEU A 87 5.04 -6.24 9.02
CA LEU A 87 3.91 -6.86 9.72
C LEU A 87 3.37 -5.85 10.74
N SER A 88 2.33 -5.11 10.42
CA SER A 88 1.55 -4.42 11.43
C SER A 88 0.44 -5.36 11.89
N ASN A 89 0.61 -5.95 13.09
CA ASN A 89 -0.49 -6.60 13.78
C ASN A 89 -1.66 -5.60 13.84
N ALA A 90 -2.78 -5.97 13.23
CA ALA A 90 -3.92 -5.09 13.08
C ALA A 90 -4.35 -4.51 14.45
N MET A 91 -4.14 -3.21 14.58
CA MET A 91 -4.64 -2.33 15.64
C MET A 91 -4.35 -2.72 17.11
N ASN A 92 -3.25 -2.20 17.65
CA ASN A 92 -3.37 -1.27 18.78
C ASN A 92 -3.37 0.17 18.24
N VAL A 93 -4.37 0.53 17.42
CA VAL A 93 -4.73 1.93 17.18
C VAL A 93 -5.64 2.33 18.34
N THR A 94 -5.10 2.27 19.55
CA THR A 94 -5.75 2.81 20.74
C THR A 94 -5.52 4.31 20.70
N SER A 95 -6.54 5.03 20.23
CA SER A 95 -6.89 6.41 20.60
C SER A 95 -5.71 7.27 21.10
N ARG A 96 -5.03 7.99 20.19
CA ARG A 96 -4.39 9.23 20.63
C ARG A 96 -5.51 10.26 20.80
N ARG A 97 -5.75 10.58 22.07
CA ARG A 97 -6.66 11.62 22.58
C ARG A 97 -6.44 12.95 21.88
#